data_AF-A0A6N9D3V2-F1
#
_entry.id   AF-A0A6N9D3V2-F1
#
_cell.length_a   1.000
_cell.length_b   1.000
_cell.length_c   1.000
_cell.angle_alpha   90.00
_cell.angle_beta   90.00
_cell.angle_gamma   90.00
#
_symmetry.space_group_name_H-M   'P 1'
#
loop_
_entity.id
_entity.type
_entity.pdbx_description
1 polymer ?
#
loop_
_entity_poly.entity_id
_entity_poly.type
_entity_poly.pdbx_seq_one_letter_code
_entity_poly.pdbx_strand_id
1 'polypeptide(L)' 'TTFKVQLDNGHEITAHISGKMRKNYIRISTGDRVKVELTPYDLSKGRITFRER' A
#
# COMPACT_ATOMS: atom_id res chain seq x y z
N THR A 1 1.88 -9.97 5.26
CA THR A 1 0.58 -9.30 5.10
C THR A 1 0.58 -8.50 3.82
N THR A 2 -0.10 -9.06 2.82
CA THR A 2 -0.50 -8.44 1.55
C THR A 2 -1.84 -7.74 1.75
N PHE A 3 -2.00 -6.57 1.13
CA PHE A 3 -3.25 -5.82 1.11
C PHE A 3 -3.63 -5.57 -0.35
N LYS A 4 -4.94 -5.62 -0.63
CA LYS A 4 -5.47 -5.10 -1.88
C LYS A 4 -5.68 -3.60 -1.71
N VAL A 5 -5.12 -2.82 -2.63
CA VAL A 5 -5.27 -1.38 -2.66
C VAL A 5 -5.88 -1.02 -4.01
N GLN A 6 -6.94 -0.23 -3.97
CA GLN A 6 -7.53 0.35 -5.15
C GLN A 6 -6.89 1.74 -5.35
N LEU A 7 -6.26 1.92 -6.49
CA LEU A 7 -5.72 3.21 -6.92
C LEU A 7 -6.85 4.09 -7.48
N ASP A 8 -6.66 5.42 -7.45
CA ASP A 8 -7.66 6.38 -7.97
C ASP A 8 -7.91 6.21 -9.48
N ASN A 9 -6.99 5.57 -10.20
CA ASN A 9 -7.12 5.22 -11.61
C ASN A 9 -8.00 3.98 -11.86
N GLY A 10 -8.55 3.36 -10.82
CA GLY A 10 -9.41 2.18 -10.91
C GLY A 10 -8.65 0.85 -10.96
N HIS A 11 -7.32 0.84 -10.90
CA HIS A 11 -6.53 -0.39 -10.85
C HIS A 11 -6.46 -0.94 -9.43
N GLU A 12 -6.71 -2.24 -9.29
CA GLU A 12 -6.45 -2.97 -8.06
C GLU A 12 -5.04 -3.55 -8.06
N ILE A 13 -4.27 -3.23 -7.02
CA ILE A 13 -2.90 -3.70 -6.87
C ILE A 13 -2.76 -4.48 -5.57
N THR A 14 -1.83 -5.42 -5.58
CA THR A 14 -1.43 -6.14 -4.36
C THR A 14 -0.20 -5.46 -3.78
N ALA A 15 -0.35 -4.87 -2.59
CA ALA A 15 0.71 -4.13 -1.94
C ALA A 15 1.13 -4.77 -0.61
N HIS A 16 2.42 -4.66 -0.30
CA HIS A 16 2.96 -5.09 0.98
C HIS A 16 3.33 -3.88 1.85
N ILE A 17 3.13 -4.01 3.15
CA ILE A 17 3.55 -3.00 4.13
C ILE A 17 5.08 -2.90 4.14
N SER A 18 5.62 -1.67 4.09
CA SER A 18 7.05 -1.43 4.27
C SER A 18 7.52 -1.84 5.68
N GLY A 19 8.79 -2.27 5.79
CA GLY A 19 9.37 -2.65 7.09
C GLY A 19 9.32 -1.53 8.13
N LYS A 20 9.42 -0.26 7.69
CA LYS A 20 9.31 0.92 8.55
C LYS A 20 7.93 1.02 9.22
N MET A 21 6.86 0.81 8.46
CA MET A 21 5.49 0.84 9.01
C MET A 21 5.24 -0.30 10.00
N ARG A 22 5.82 -1.49 9.78
CA ARG A 22 5.75 -2.60 10.75
C ARG A 22 6.45 -2.25 12.07
N LYS A 23 7.63 -1.64 12.01
CA LYS A 23 8.37 -1.19 13.21
C LYS A 23 7.61 -0.12 13.99
N ASN A 24 6.88 0.76 13.28
CA ASN A 24 6.05 1.80 13.89
C ASN A 24 4.65 1.32 14.29
N TYR A 25 4.35 0.02 14.21
CA TYR A 25 3.04 -0.55 14.55
C TYR A 25 1.85 0.13 13.85
N ILE A 26 2.06 0.64 12.63
CA ILE A 26 1.00 1.30 11.87
C ILE A 26 0.05 0.22 11.36
N ARG A 27 -1.18 0.24 11.88
CA ARG A 27 -2.25 -0.66 11.47
C ARG A 27 -3.00 -0.04 10.29
N ILE A 28 -3.19 -0.82 9.23
CA ILE A 28 -3.99 -0.43 8.07
C ILE A 28 -5.34 -1.13 8.20
N SER A 29 -6.41 -0.35 8.12
CA SER A 29 -7.78 -0.83 8.09
C SER A 29 -8.42 -0.54 6.73
N THR A 30 -9.49 -1.26 6.41
CA THR A 30 -10.25 -1.05 5.18
C THR A 30 -10.84 0.36 5.17
N GLY A 31 -10.61 1.12 4.09
CA GLY A 31 -11.04 2.53 3.96
C GLY A 31 -9.95 3.57 4.26
N ASP A 32 -8.78 3.15 4.76
CA ASP A 32 -7.66 4.07 4.95
C ASP A 32 -7.03 4.48 3.61
N ARG A 33 -6.72 5.77 3.46
CA ARG A 33 -5.92 6.25 2.33
C ARG A 33 -4.44 5.96 2.58
N VAL A 34 -3.81 5.33 1.61
CA VAL A 34 -2.42 4.90 1.70
C VAL A 34 -1.63 5.33 0.48
N LYS A 35 -0.39 5.78 0.71
CA LYS A 35 0.57 6.05 -0.34
C LYS A 35 1.31 4.77 -0.69
N VAL A 36 1.24 4.43 -1.97
CA VAL A 36 1.87 3.22 -2.52
C VAL A 36 2.93 3.62 -3.53
N GLU A 37 4.13 3.08 -3.38
CA GLU A 37 5.15 3.10 -4.41
C GLU A 37 5.02 1.87 -5.28
N LEU A 38 4.93 2.07 -6.60
CA LEU A 38 4.90 0.99 -7.59
C LEU A 38 6.30 0.72 -8.11
N THR A 39 6.54 -0.52 -8.49
CA THR A 39 7.75 -0.87 -9.24
C THR A 39 7.51 -0.53 -10.71
N PRO A 40 8.42 0.17 -11.41
CA PRO A 40 8.21 0.57 -12.81
C PRO A 40 8.01 -0.60 -13.77
N TYR A 41 8.40 -1.80 -13.36
CA TYR A 41 8.30 -3.02 -14.16
C TYR A 41 6.96 -3.76 -14.01
N ASP A 42 6.24 -3.56 -12.89
CA ASP A 42 5.11 -4.40 -12.54
C ASP A 42 4.07 -3.55 -11.78
N LEU A 43 3.11 -2.98 -12.53
CA LEU A 43 2.06 -2.09 -12.02
C LEU A 43 1.06 -2.81 -11.09
N SER A 44 1.08 -4.14 -11.05
CA SER A 44 0.20 -4.95 -10.22
C SER A 44 0.70 -5.10 -8.77
N LYS A 45 1.97 -4.74 -8.52
CA LYS A 45 2.63 -4.90 -7.22
C LYS A 45 3.12 -3.57 -6.68
N GLY A 46 2.82 -3.33 -5.41
CA GLY A 46 3.17 -2.09 -4.74
C GLY A 46 3.78 -2.27 -3.35
N ARG A 47 4.38 -1.20 -2.86
CA ARG A 47 4.85 -1.09 -1.48
C ARG A 47 4.18 0.08 -0.78
N ILE A 48 3.50 -0.20 0.33
CA ILE A 48 2.86 0.83 1.14
C ILE A 48 3.93 1.52 1.99
N THR A 49 4.17 2.79 1.72
CA THR A 49 5.17 3.60 2.42
C THR A 49 4.56 4.46 3.51
N PHE A 50 3.35 4.95 3.29
CA PHE A 50 2.72 5.89 4.21
C PHE A 50 1.20 5.70 4.25
N ARG A 51 0.59 6.06 5.38
CA ARG A 51 -0.85 6.14 5.55
C ARG A 51 -1.20 7.61 5.77
N GLU A 52 -2.03 8.18 4.90
CA GLU A 52 -2.61 9.50 5.12
C GLU A 52 -3.74 9.39 6.15
N ARG A 53 -3.83 10.40 7.03
CA ARG A 53 -4.76 10.40 8.17
C ARG A 53 -6.11 10.96 7.76
#